data_AF-A0A840EBE1-F1
#
_entry.id   AF-A0A840EBE1-F1
#
_cell.length_a   1.000
_cell.length_b   1.000
_cell.length_c   1.000
_cell.angle_alpha   90.00
_cell.angle_beta   90.00
_cell.angle_gamma   90.00
#
_symmetry.space_group_name_H-M   'P 1'
#
loop_
_entity.id
_entity.type
_entity.pdbx_description
1 polymer ?
#
loop_
_entity_poly.entity_id
_entity_poly.type
_entity_poly.pdbx_seq_one_letter_code
_entity_poly.pdbx_strand_id
1 'polypeptide(L)'
;MYRYVLLLFPIFLWTCDPAQDDDTTAGNTFDRELMLAHWADDIVTPALNDFTFEYTELSAAAEVFEASPTAADLATLKDRFEAAYVSWQRFAPFAGVIGDEYRLVERLNTYPTDTERLENEAGANLELPSNDAIQGFPALDYLLYGTEDPASYRTQIREIVNSVALDSPRQAWLNGGRDRFVSNSGNSATASVDRTVNDLIFYYEKHLRAGKVGIPAGVFSNGPMPELAEAPYHGELSRQLFLAGLDAISDFFSSDPSLASYLDALSVEREGQLLSARIDAGFATAQAAAEGLDQDFAIQVSNNNTAMLQLYDALQANVILLKVDMLQALGINVDFVDADGD
;
A
#
# COMPACT_ATOMS: atom_id res chain seq x y z
N MET A 1 -76.56 54.00 10.82
CA MET A 1 -75.08 53.97 10.74
C MET A 1 -74.62 52.64 11.33
N TYR A 2 -74.41 51.63 10.50
CA TYR A 2 -73.77 50.37 10.89
C TYR A 2 -72.80 50.03 9.76
N ARG A 3 -71.49 50.03 10.05
CA ARG A 3 -70.42 49.71 9.11
C ARG A 3 -69.99 48.26 9.37
N TYR A 4 -70.24 47.39 8.40
CA TYR A 4 -69.63 46.06 8.35
C TYR A 4 -68.19 46.21 7.82
N VAL A 5 -67.22 45.70 8.58
CA VAL A 5 -65.82 45.58 8.14
C VAL A 5 -65.66 44.20 7.53
N LEU A 6 -65.44 44.15 6.22
CA LEU A 6 -65.16 42.92 5.46
C LEU A 6 -63.65 42.65 5.54
N LEU A 7 -63.28 41.55 6.18
CA LEU A 7 -61.89 41.10 6.36
C LEU A 7 -61.55 40.18 5.18
N LEU A 8 -60.73 40.68 4.25
CA LEU A 8 -60.26 39.96 3.06
C LEU A 8 -58.92 39.30 3.38
N PHE A 9 -58.89 37.96 3.38
CA PHE A 9 -57.71 37.13 3.59
C PHE A 9 -57.11 36.78 2.22
N PRO A 10 -55.85 37.10 1.91
CA PRO A 10 -55.23 36.67 0.65
C PRO A 10 -54.80 35.20 0.76
N ILE A 11 -55.34 34.37 -0.13
CA ILE A 11 -54.90 32.99 -0.35
C ILE A 11 -53.69 33.04 -1.28
N PHE A 12 -52.51 32.67 -0.78
CA PHE A 12 -51.34 32.38 -1.61
C PHE A 12 -51.49 30.98 -2.20
N LEU A 13 -51.71 30.89 -3.52
CA LEU A 13 -51.55 29.66 -4.28
C LEU A 13 -50.08 29.54 -4.67
N TRP A 14 -49.37 28.59 -4.07
CA TRP A 14 -48.06 28.14 -4.54
C TRP A 14 -48.28 27.23 -5.76
N THR A 15 -47.82 27.68 -6.93
CA THR A 15 -47.65 26.82 -8.11
C THR A 15 -46.26 26.23 -8.03
N CYS A 16 -46.16 24.92 -7.82
CA CYS A 16 -44.90 24.20 -7.96
C CYS A 16 -44.65 24.00 -9.47
N ASP A 17 -43.68 24.72 -10.01
CA ASP A 17 -43.13 24.42 -11.33
C ASP A 17 -42.17 23.23 -11.12
N PRO A 18 -42.39 22.06 -11.74
CA PRO A 18 -41.38 21.01 -11.70
C PRO A 18 -40.21 21.52 -12.52
N ALA A 19 -39.12 21.89 -11.84
CA ALA A 19 -37.84 22.14 -12.48
C ALA A 19 -37.48 20.91 -13.31
N GLN A 20 -37.56 21.06 -14.63
CA GLN A 20 -36.74 20.31 -15.55
C GLN A 20 -35.31 20.76 -15.32
N ASP A 21 -34.53 19.95 -14.61
CA ASP A 21 -33.10 19.89 -14.89
C ASP A 21 -32.90 18.82 -15.96
N ASP A 22 -32.91 19.31 -17.20
CA ASP A 22 -32.16 18.69 -18.28
C ASP A 22 -30.67 18.80 -17.91
N ASP A 23 -30.09 17.71 -17.41
CA ASP A 23 -28.68 17.45 -17.67
C ASP A 23 -28.55 16.08 -18.33
N THR A 24 -28.70 16.11 -19.65
CA THR A 24 -28.33 15.02 -20.54
C THR A 24 -26.88 15.21 -20.97
N THR A 25 -25.94 14.82 -20.11
CA THR A 25 -24.72 14.16 -20.60
C THR A 25 -24.96 12.65 -20.57
N ALA A 26 -25.57 12.13 -21.63
CA ALA A 26 -25.46 10.71 -21.94
C ALA A 26 -24.01 10.42 -22.35
N GLY A 27 -23.20 9.93 -21.41
CA GLY A 27 -21.84 9.48 -21.63
C GLY A 27 -21.34 8.65 -20.45
N ASN A 28 -21.60 7.34 -20.48
CA ASN A 28 -21.10 6.29 -19.59
C ASN A 28 -21.05 6.59 -18.07
N THR A 29 -22.11 6.28 -17.33
CA THR A 29 -21.98 6.04 -15.89
C THR A 29 -21.14 4.78 -15.69
N PHE A 30 -19.84 4.95 -15.43
CA PHE A 30 -18.96 3.84 -15.08
C PHE A 30 -19.49 3.13 -13.81
N ASP A 31 -19.53 1.80 -13.84
CA ASP A 31 -20.05 1.01 -12.72
C ASP A 31 -18.97 0.85 -11.63
N ARG A 32 -18.93 1.83 -10.71
CA ARG A 32 -18.00 1.84 -9.57
C ARG A 32 -18.21 0.65 -8.63
N GLU A 33 -19.44 0.16 -8.48
CA GLU A 33 -19.73 -0.98 -7.60
C GLU A 33 -19.17 -2.28 -8.19
N LEU A 34 -19.32 -2.46 -9.50
CA LEU A 34 -18.70 -3.58 -10.22
C LEU A 34 -17.16 -3.54 -10.12
N MET A 35 -16.55 -2.37 -10.28
CA MET A 35 -15.11 -2.19 -10.10
C MET A 35 -14.67 -2.50 -8.66
N LEU A 36 -15.39 -2.01 -7.66
CA LEU A 36 -15.09 -2.31 -6.25
C LEU A 36 -15.25 -3.81 -5.92
N ALA A 37 -16.24 -4.49 -6.53
CA ALA A 37 -16.40 -5.93 -6.39
C ALA A 37 -15.19 -6.69 -6.94
N HIS A 38 -14.71 -6.30 -8.13
CA HIS A 38 -13.49 -6.84 -8.73
C HIS A 38 -12.26 -6.59 -7.85
N TRP A 39 -12.05 -5.35 -7.38
CA TRP A 39 -10.96 -5.04 -6.46
C TRP A 39 -11.00 -5.90 -5.20
N ALA A 40 -12.19 -6.07 -4.63
CA ALA A 40 -12.34 -6.86 -3.41
C ALA A 40 -12.09 -8.35 -3.64
N ASP A 41 -12.67 -8.93 -4.70
CA ASP A 41 -12.73 -10.39 -4.90
C ASP A 41 -11.52 -10.95 -5.64
N ASP A 42 -10.98 -10.19 -6.59
CA ASP A 42 -9.94 -10.65 -7.50
C ASP A 42 -8.56 -10.08 -7.19
N ILE A 43 -8.46 -9.05 -6.32
CA ILE A 43 -7.19 -8.43 -5.94
C ILE A 43 -6.94 -8.50 -4.42
N VAL A 44 -7.75 -7.80 -3.62
CA VAL A 44 -7.52 -7.66 -2.16
C VAL A 44 -7.68 -8.99 -1.44
N THR A 45 -8.75 -9.74 -1.71
CA THR A 45 -8.99 -11.02 -1.02
C THR A 45 -7.93 -12.08 -1.36
N PRO A 46 -7.52 -12.27 -2.63
CA PRO A 46 -6.42 -13.17 -2.96
C PRO A 46 -5.09 -12.76 -2.32
N ALA A 47 -4.72 -11.48 -2.39
CA ALA A 47 -3.48 -10.98 -1.78
C ALA A 47 -3.46 -11.19 -0.25
N LEU A 48 -4.57 -10.89 0.43
CA LEU A 48 -4.71 -11.13 1.87
C LEU A 48 -4.62 -12.61 2.23
N ASN A 49 -5.24 -13.49 1.44
CA ASN A 49 -5.19 -14.94 1.69
C ASN A 49 -3.79 -15.52 1.45
N ASP A 50 -3.11 -15.10 0.38
CA ASP A 50 -1.73 -15.50 0.06
C ASP A 50 -0.78 -15.07 1.19
N PHE A 51 -0.85 -13.79 1.58
CA PHE A 51 -0.04 -13.27 2.67
C PHE A 51 -0.34 -13.99 4.01
N THR A 52 -1.62 -14.21 4.34
CA THR A 52 -1.99 -14.94 5.57
C THR A 52 -1.44 -16.36 5.57
N PHE A 53 -1.48 -17.05 4.43
CA PHE A 53 -0.94 -18.39 4.29
C PHE A 53 0.57 -18.40 4.52
N GLU A 54 1.32 -17.59 3.77
CA GLU A 54 2.79 -17.57 3.89
C GLU A 54 3.25 -17.12 5.28
N TYR A 55 2.57 -16.16 5.90
CA TYR A 55 2.87 -15.72 7.27
C TYR A 55 2.59 -16.82 8.30
N THR A 56 1.56 -17.64 8.08
CA THR A 56 1.27 -18.81 8.94
C THR A 56 2.37 -19.87 8.80
N GLU A 57 2.85 -20.10 7.57
CA GLU A 57 3.97 -21.03 7.32
C GLU A 57 5.29 -20.51 7.93
N LEU A 58 5.53 -19.20 7.90
CA LEU A 58 6.64 -18.56 8.60
C LEU A 58 6.54 -18.77 10.12
N SER A 59 5.36 -18.55 10.71
CA SER A 59 5.11 -18.82 12.13
C SER A 59 5.43 -20.27 12.48
N ALA A 60 4.90 -21.23 11.73
CA ALA A 60 5.18 -22.65 11.96
C ALA A 60 6.67 -23.00 11.87
N ALA A 61 7.39 -22.44 10.88
CA ALA A 61 8.84 -22.65 10.75
C ALA A 61 9.62 -22.05 11.92
N ALA A 62 9.21 -20.88 12.43
CA ALA A 62 9.82 -20.25 13.60
C ALA A 62 9.61 -21.10 14.87
N GLU A 63 8.44 -21.72 15.04
CA GLU A 63 8.19 -22.64 16.17
C GLU A 63 9.07 -23.89 16.10
N VAL A 64 9.26 -24.46 14.91
CA VAL A 64 10.16 -25.61 14.71
C VAL A 64 11.60 -25.23 15.03
N PHE A 65 12.07 -24.09 14.52
CA PHE A 65 13.43 -23.60 14.76
C PHE A 65 13.69 -23.28 16.24
N GLU A 66 12.71 -22.71 16.96
CA GLU A 66 12.83 -22.46 18.40
C GLU A 66 13.03 -23.77 19.18
N ALA A 67 12.24 -24.79 18.86
CA ALA A 67 12.28 -26.09 19.54
C ALA A 67 13.57 -26.88 19.21
N SER A 68 14.07 -26.77 17.98
CA SER A 68 15.29 -27.43 17.53
C SER A 68 16.02 -26.57 16.48
N PRO A 69 17.04 -25.78 16.87
CA PRO A 69 17.71 -24.87 15.94
C PRO A 69 18.79 -25.60 15.13
N THR A 70 18.39 -26.56 14.28
CA THR A 70 19.33 -27.21 13.38
C THR A 70 19.59 -26.36 12.14
N ALA A 71 20.66 -26.66 11.39
CA ALA A 71 20.95 -25.98 10.13
C ALA A 71 19.83 -26.17 9.08
N ALA A 72 19.14 -27.32 9.09
CA ALA A 72 18.02 -27.58 8.18
C ALA A 72 16.77 -26.77 8.57
N ASP A 73 16.51 -26.62 9.87
CA ASP A 73 15.39 -25.82 10.37
C ASP A 73 15.63 -24.33 10.13
N LEU A 74 16.88 -23.85 10.28
CA LEU A 74 17.26 -22.48 9.92
C LEU A 74 17.07 -22.20 8.43
N ALA A 75 17.48 -23.13 7.56
CA ALA A 75 17.27 -22.97 6.11
C ALA A 75 15.77 -22.90 5.78
N THR A 76 14.96 -23.78 6.38
CA THR A 76 13.50 -23.76 6.20
C THR A 76 12.89 -22.44 6.68
N LEU A 77 13.31 -21.92 7.84
CA LEU A 77 12.86 -20.64 8.36
C LEU A 77 13.21 -19.48 7.43
N LYS A 78 14.42 -19.48 6.86
CA LYS A 78 14.87 -18.47 5.90
C LYS A 78 14.05 -18.48 4.61
N ASP A 79 13.76 -19.66 4.06
CA ASP A 79 12.92 -19.81 2.88
C ASP A 79 11.49 -19.30 3.13
N ARG A 80 10.92 -19.61 4.32
CA ARG A 80 9.59 -19.12 4.70
C ARG A 80 9.56 -17.61 4.98
N PHE A 81 10.64 -17.08 5.52
CA PHE A 81 10.79 -15.63 5.73
C PHE A 81 10.73 -14.89 4.40
N GLU A 82 11.49 -15.35 3.39
CA GLU A 82 11.49 -14.73 2.06
C GLU A 82 10.10 -14.78 1.42
N ALA A 83 9.45 -15.95 1.43
CA ALA A 83 8.13 -16.13 0.84
C ALA A 83 7.07 -15.21 1.49
N ALA A 84 7.06 -15.11 2.82
CA ALA A 84 6.15 -14.24 3.55
C ALA A 84 6.44 -12.75 3.32
N TYR A 85 7.71 -12.37 3.20
CA TYR A 85 8.08 -10.99 2.96
C TYR A 85 7.69 -10.54 1.54
N VAL A 86 7.88 -11.40 0.53
CA VAL A 86 7.46 -11.12 -0.84
C VAL A 86 5.93 -11.06 -0.97
N SER A 87 5.19 -11.97 -0.33
CA SER A 87 3.72 -11.92 -0.34
C SER A 87 3.19 -10.70 0.41
N TRP A 88 3.88 -10.25 1.47
CA TRP A 88 3.58 -8.96 2.11
C TRP A 88 3.67 -7.80 1.12
N GLN A 89 4.71 -7.72 0.28
CA GLN A 89 4.83 -6.62 -0.68
C GLN A 89 3.66 -6.57 -1.68
N ARG A 90 3.10 -7.73 -2.03
CA ARG A 90 1.91 -7.82 -2.90
C ARG A 90 0.62 -7.38 -2.20
N PHE A 91 0.55 -7.51 -0.88
CA PHE A 91 -0.63 -7.15 -0.08
C PHE A 91 -0.56 -5.74 0.52
N ALA A 92 0.64 -5.23 0.81
CA ALA A 92 0.87 -3.98 1.53
C ALA A 92 0.14 -2.75 0.95
N PRO A 93 0.02 -2.57 -0.40
CA PRO A 93 -0.76 -1.46 -0.96
C PRO A 93 -2.24 -1.45 -0.54
N PHE A 94 -2.77 -2.58 -0.07
CA PHE A 94 -4.19 -2.77 0.28
C PHE A 94 -4.39 -2.93 1.79
N ALA A 95 -3.36 -2.80 2.62
CA ALA A 95 -3.47 -3.00 4.05
C ALA A 95 -4.50 -2.05 4.70
N GLY A 96 -4.57 -0.79 4.24
CA GLY A 96 -5.55 0.20 4.73
C GLY A 96 -7.01 -0.15 4.39
N VAL A 97 -7.24 -0.85 3.26
CA VAL A 97 -8.57 -1.37 2.89
C VAL A 97 -9.09 -2.38 3.93
N ILE A 98 -8.18 -3.13 4.56
CA ILE A 98 -8.54 -4.07 5.62
C ILE A 98 -8.79 -3.36 6.95
N GLY A 99 -7.98 -2.35 7.28
CA GLY A 99 -8.18 -1.45 8.42
C GLY A 99 -6.87 -0.89 8.99
N ASP A 100 -6.76 0.43 9.05
CA ASP A 100 -5.60 1.13 9.61
C ASP A 100 -5.39 0.88 11.11
N GLU A 101 -6.45 0.51 11.84
CA GLU A 101 -6.37 0.19 13.26
C GLU A 101 -5.44 -0.99 13.57
N TYR A 102 -5.19 -1.85 12.58
CA TYR A 102 -4.29 -2.99 12.71
C TYR A 102 -2.82 -2.59 12.56
N ARG A 103 -2.52 -1.42 11.99
CA ARG A 103 -1.16 -0.87 11.82
C ARG A 103 -0.21 -1.88 11.16
N LEU A 104 -0.70 -2.62 10.18
CA LEU A 104 0.03 -3.75 9.59
C LEU A 104 1.35 -3.29 8.96
N VAL A 105 1.35 -2.12 8.30
CA VAL A 105 2.55 -1.58 7.65
C VAL A 105 3.62 -1.26 8.68
N GLU A 106 3.28 -0.52 9.73
CA GLU A 106 4.22 -0.15 10.78
C GLU A 106 4.77 -1.37 11.53
N ARG A 107 3.90 -2.35 11.82
CA ARG A 107 4.25 -3.53 12.61
C ARG A 107 5.02 -4.58 11.83
N LEU A 108 4.78 -4.70 10.52
CA LEU A 108 5.43 -5.71 9.68
C LEU A 108 6.64 -5.16 8.95
N ASN A 109 6.69 -3.86 8.63
CA ASN A 109 7.66 -3.36 7.67
C ASN A 109 8.16 -1.93 7.91
N THR A 110 8.44 -1.59 9.17
CA THR A 110 9.21 -0.38 9.49
C THR A 110 10.71 -0.66 9.33
N TYR A 111 11.34 -0.07 8.30
CA TYR A 111 12.78 -0.17 8.05
C TYR A 111 13.47 1.20 8.04
N PRO A 112 14.74 1.28 8.45
CA PRO A 112 15.58 0.18 8.98
C PRO A 112 15.15 -0.28 10.38
N THR A 113 15.55 -1.49 10.75
CA THR A 113 15.42 -1.96 12.14
C THR A 113 16.46 -1.30 13.04
N ASP A 114 16.10 -0.99 14.28
CA ASP A 114 17.06 -0.54 15.31
C ASP A 114 17.74 -1.78 15.91
N THR A 115 18.87 -2.18 15.31
CA THR A 115 19.58 -3.40 15.68
C THR A 115 20.09 -3.36 17.12
N GLU A 116 20.55 -2.20 17.60
CA GLU A 116 21.06 -2.05 18.96
C GLU A 116 19.94 -2.28 19.98
N ARG A 117 18.77 -1.66 19.79
CA ARG A 117 17.62 -1.90 20.67
C ARG A 117 17.11 -3.33 20.55
N LEU A 118 17.05 -3.87 19.34
CA LEU A 118 16.60 -5.23 19.08
C LEU A 118 17.41 -6.26 19.88
N GLU A 119 18.74 -6.13 19.93
CA GLU A 119 19.61 -7.05 20.69
C GLU A 119 19.53 -6.85 22.21
N ASN A 120 19.25 -5.63 22.68
CA ASN A 120 19.30 -5.28 24.11
C ASN A 120 17.93 -5.33 24.82
N GLU A 121 16.81 -5.27 24.09
CA GLU A 121 15.44 -5.17 24.63
C GLU A 121 14.60 -6.45 24.38
N ALA A 122 15.18 -7.63 24.63
CA ALA A 122 14.43 -8.89 24.56
C ALA A 122 13.18 -8.88 25.48
N GLY A 123 12.05 -9.38 24.98
CA GLY A 123 10.77 -9.39 25.70
C GLY A 123 10.04 -8.03 25.74
N ALA A 124 10.41 -7.07 24.90
CA ALA A 124 9.66 -5.83 24.70
C ALA A 124 8.20 -6.09 24.30
N ASN A 125 7.29 -5.22 24.72
CA ASN A 125 5.90 -5.28 24.27
C ASN A 125 5.79 -4.78 22.83
N LEU A 126 5.77 -5.70 21.86
CA LEU A 126 5.74 -5.39 20.43
C LEU A 126 4.41 -4.79 19.94
N GLU A 127 3.36 -4.72 20.76
CA GLU A 127 2.12 -3.99 20.42
C GLU A 127 2.30 -2.46 20.46
N LEU A 128 3.33 -1.96 21.16
CA LEU A 128 3.54 -0.51 21.34
C LEU A 128 4.19 0.12 20.10
N PRO A 129 3.68 1.26 19.60
CA PRO A 129 4.27 1.97 18.46
C PRO A 129 5.76 2.33 18.62
N SER A 130 6.24 2.54 19.85
CA SER A 130 7.66 2.82 20.12
C SER A 130 8.60 1.65 19.75
N ASN A 131 8.04 0.48 19.46
CA ASN A 131 8.74 -0.75 19.16
C ASN A 131 8.55 -1.21 17.71
N ASP A 132 7.94 -0.40 16.83
CA ASP A 132 7.78 -0.74 15.41
C ASP A 132 9.12 -1.03 14.72
N ALA A 133 10.19 -0.32 15.09
CA ALA A 133 11.54 -0.49 14.53
C ALA A 133 12.31 -1.72 15.05
N ILE A 134 11.76 -2.49 16.00
CA ILE A 134 12.40 -3.72 16.55
C ILE A 134 11.54 -4.97 16.33
N GLN A 135 10.67 -4.94 15.32
CA GLN A 135 9.81 -6.07 14.96
C GLN A 135 9.62 -6.16 13.44
N GLY A 136 8.75 -7.07 13.00
CA GLY A 136 8.44 -7.27 11.59
C GLY A 136 9.60 -7.84 10.79
N PHE A 137 9.45 -7.81 9.47
CA PHE A 137 10.43 -8.34 8.52
C PHE A 137 11.82 -7.70 8.63
N PRO A 138 11.97 -6.37 8.86
CA PRO A 138 13.30 -5.76 8.99
C PRO A 138 14.09 -6.28 10.19
N ALA A 139 13.43 -6.54 11.33
CA ALA A 139 14.07 -7.16 12.48
C ALA A 139 14.46 -8.61 12.21
N LEU A 140 13.58 -9.37 11.53
CA LEU A 140 13.86 -10.75 11.13
C LEU A 140 15.00 -10.84 10.12
N ASP A 141 15.09 -9.93 9.16
CA ASP A 141 16.20 -9.81 8.21
C ASP A 141 17.55 -9.73 8.96
N TYR A 142 17.64 -8.81 9.93
CA TYR A 142 18.83 -8.67 10.75
C TYR A 142 19.13 -9.92 11.57
N LEU A 143 18.16 -10.48 12.30
CA LEU A 143 18.42 -11.63 13.16
C LEU A 143 18.81 -12.88 12.37
N LEU A 144 18.25 -13.09 11.17
CA LEU A 144 18.50 -14.26 10.34
C LEU A 144 19.78 -14.14 9.50
N TYR A 145 20.14 -12.94 9.04
CA TYR A 145 21.22 -12.72 8.08
C TYR A 145 22.32 -11.78 8.58
N GLY A 146 22.00 -10.85 9.46
CA GLY A 146 22.93 -9.87 10.03
C GLY A 146 23.67 -10.33 11.29
N THR A 147 23.25 -11.42 11.93
CA THR A 147 23.92 -12.00 13.10
C THR A 147 24.77 -13.23 12.75
N GLU A 148 25.86 -13.44 13.49
CA GLU A 148 26.74 -14.62 13.29
C GLU A 148 26.08 -15.94 13.76
N ASP A 149 25.16 -15.86 14.74
CA ASP A 149 24.49 -17.03 15.33
C ASP A 149 22.98 -16.80 15.55
N PRO A 150 22.15 -16.96 14.50
CA PRO A 150 20.69 -16.82 14.61
C PRO A 150 20.05 -17.77 15.65
N ALA A 151 20.70 -18.90 15.97
CA ALA A 151 20.18 -19.86 16.95
C ALA A 151 20.16 -19.31 18.38
N SER A 152 21.00 -18.32 18.67
CA SER A 152 21.00 -17.59 19.95
C SER A 152 19.76 -16.68 20.10
N TYR A 153 19.12 -16.28 19.00
CA TYR A 153 17.95 -15.40 18.97
C TYR A 153 16.62 -16.13 18.70
N ARG A 154 16.60 -17.47 18.67
CA ARG A 154 15.44 -18.26 18.22
C ARG A 154 14.11 -17.96 18.93
N THR A 155 14.13 -17.68 20.23
CA THR A 155 12.92 -17.30 20.98
C THR A 155 12.43 -15.91 20.56
N GLN A 156 13.33 -14.95 20.41
CA GLN A 156 13.00 -13.61 19.95
C GLN A 156 12.48 -13.60 18.50
N ILE A 157 13.07 -14.42 17.62
CA ILE A 157 12.57 -14.60 16.25
C ILE A 157 11.12 -15.08 16.28
N ARG A 158 10.81 -16.12 17.06
CA ARG A 158 9.43 -16.61 17.21
C ARG A 158 8.51 -15.54 17.80
N GLU A 159 8.95 -14.79 18.81
CA GLU A 159 8.17 -13.70 19.40
C GLU A 159 7.83 -12.61 18.37
N ILE A 160 8.78 -12.22 17.52
CA ILE A 160 8.57 -11.22 16.46
C ILE A 160 7.58 -11.74 15.41
N VAL A 161 7.76 -12.98 14.93
CA VAL A 161 6.84 -13.57 13.94
C VAL A 161 5.42 -13.66 14.52
N ASN A 162 5.28 -14.02 15.80
CA ASN A 162 3.97 -14.16 16.43
C ASN A 162 3.40 -12.85 16.99
N SER A 163 4.10 -11.71 16.84
CA SER A 163 3.61 -10.42 17.33
C SER A 163 2.40 -9.95 16.54
N VAL A 164 2.35 -10.23 15.23
CA VAL A 164 1.25 -9.82 14.36
C VAL A 164 0.29 -10.98 14.11
N ALA A 165 -0.93 -10.86 14.66
CA ALA A 165 -2.00 -11.83 14.43
C ALA A 165 -2.88 -11.42 13.24
N LEU A 166 -2.77 -12.16 12.12
CA LEU A 166 -3.53 -11.88 10.90
C LEU A 166 -4.99 -12.39 10.92
N ASP A 167 -5.35 -13.24 11.89
CA ASP A 167 -6.71 -13.77 11.99
C ASP A 167 -7.76 -12.67 12.18
N SER A 168 -7.49 -11.69 13.06
CA SER A 168 -8.41 -10.58 13.32
C SER A 168 -8.70 -9.73 12.07
N PRO A 169 -7.69 -9.15 11.38
CA PRO A 169 -7.93 -8.38 10.16
C PRO A 169 -8.58 -9.23 9.05
N ARG A 170 -8.17 -10.49 8.90
CA ARG A 170 -8.78 -11.39 7.92
C ARG A 170 -10.25 -11.68 8.21
N GLN A 171 -10.60 -11.95 9.47
CA GLN A 171 -11.99 -12.19 9.85
C GLN A 171 -12.83 -10.92 9.77
N ALA A 172 -12.28 -9.74 10.06
CA ALA A 172 -12.97 -8.47 9.86
C ALA A 172 -13.32 -8.23 8.38
N TRP A 173 -12.40 -8.55 7.48
CA TRP A 173 -12.62 -8.48 6.04
C TRP A 173 -13.69 -9.47 5.57
N LEU A 174 -13.53 -10.76 5.90
CA LEU A 174 -14.42 -11.84 5.43
C LEU A 174 -15.83 -11.76 6.03
N ASN A 175 -15.97 -11.26 7.26
CA ASN A 175 -17.27 -11.15 7.95
C ASN A 175 -17.91 -9.77 7.70
N GLY A 176 -18.07 -9.42 6.42
CA GLY A 176 -18.82 -8.25 5.96
C GLY A 176 -17.99 -6.99 5.72
N GLY A 177 -16.68 -6.98 5.99
CA GLY A 177 -15.79 -5.89 5.59
C GLY A 177 -15.80 -5.69 4.07
N ARG A 178 -15.64 -6.80 3.34
CA ARG A 178 -15.76 -6.85 1.88
C ARG A 178 -17.08 -6.24 1.37
N ASP A 179 -18.21 -6.63 1.94
CA ASP A 179 -19.52 -6.13 1.47
C ASP A 179 -19.73 -4.64 1.78
N ARG A 180 -19.23 -4.16 2.93
CA ARG A 180 -19.24 -2.73 3.26
C ARG A 180 -18.35 -1.94 2.31
N PHE A 181 -17.21 -2.49 1.92
CA PHE A 181 -16.32 -1.88 0.94
C PHE A 181 -17.01 -1.74 -0.42
N VAL A 182 -17.61 -2.81 -0.95
CA VAL A 182 -18.26 -2.80 -2.27
C VAL A 182 -19.49 -1.89 -2.30
N SER A 183 -20.36 -1.98 -1.29
CA SER A 183 -21.60 -1.18 -1.24
C SER A 183 -21.38 0.32 -1.01
N ASN A 184 -20.18 0.73 -0.61
CA ASN A 184 -19.80 2.13 -0.41
C ASN A 184 -19.22 2.75 -1.71
N SER A 185 -19.95 2.57 -2.82
CA SER A 185 -19.59 2.95 -4.19
C SER A 185 -19.89 4.41 -4.56
N GLY A 186 -20.24 5.25 -3.59
CA GLY A 186 -20.56 6.68 -3.77
C GLY A 186 -19.36 7.53 -4.18
N ASN A 187 -19.56 8.85 -4.31
CA ASN A 187 -18.51 9.81 -4.70
C ASN A 187 -18.25 10.82 -3.57
N SER A 188 -17.39 10.47 -2.62
CA SER A 188 -17.08 11.32 -1.45
C SER A 188 -15.79 10.83 -0.80
N ALA A 189 -15.14 11.68 0.00
CA ALA A 189 -13.93 11.31 0.76
C ALA A 189 -14.08 10.08 1.68
N THR A 190 -15.32 9.65 1.99
CA THR A 190 -15.56 8.42 2.76
C THR A 190 -15.92 7.21 1.91
N ALA A 191 -16.07 7.38 0.60
CA ALA A 191 -16.38 6.31 -0.34
C ALA A 191 -15.16 5.42 -0.58
N SER A 192 -15.40 4.16 -0.94
CA SER A 192 -14.33 3.16 -1.04
C SER A 192 -13.35 3.47 -2.15
N VAL A 193 -13.81 3.99 -3.31
CA VAL A 193 -12.89 4.39 -4.40
C VAL A 193 -11.98 5.53 -3.93
N ASP A 194 -12.55 6.61 -3.39
CA ASP A 194 -11.80 7.79 -2.95
C ASP A 194 -10.72 7.42 -1.92
N ARG A 195 -11.06 6.59 -0.93
CA ARG A 195 -10.11 6.12 0.09
C ARG A 195 -9.04 5.22 -0.51
N THR A 196 -9.44 4.19 -1.25
CA THR A 196 -8.49 3.23 -1.83
C THR A 196 -7.50 3.92 -2.78
N VAL A 197 -7.97 4.88 -3.56
CA VAL A 197 -7.11 5.65 -4.47
C VAL A 197 -6.12 6.51 -3.68
N ASN A 198 -6.55 7.19 -2.62
CA ASN A 198 -5.64 7.95 -1.76
C ASN A 198 -4.62 7.03 -1.07
N ASP A 199 -5.06 5.91 -0.48
CA ASP A 199 -4.19 4.94 0.19
C ASP A 199 -3.15 4.35 -0.77
N LEU A 200 -3.55 4.02 -2.00
CA LEU A 200 -2.67 3.51 -3.05
C LEU A 200 -1.61 4.53 -3.45
N ILE A 201 -2.00 5.80 -3.65
CA ILE A 201 -1.06 6.87 -3.98
C ILE A 201 -0.10 7.11 -2.80
N PHE A 202 -0.62 7.16 -1.58
CA PHE A 202 0.19 7.30 -0.38
C PHE A 202 1.21 6.16 -0.25
N TYR A 203 0.80 4.92 -0.48
CA TYR A 203 1.73 3.77 -0.50
C TYR A 203 2.80 3.92 -1.58
N TYR A 204 2.41 4.25 -2.81
CA TYR A 204 3.34 4.44 -3.92
C TYR A 204 4.34 5.56 -3.64
N GLU A 205 3.90 6.68 -3.06
CA GLU A 205 4.76 7.81 -2.71
C GLU A 205 5.68 7.48 -1.52
N LYS A 206 5.10 7.07 -0.40
CA LYS A 206 5.80 6.95 0.88
C LYS A 206 6.59 5.65 0.99
N HIS A 207 5.92 4.52 0.78
CA HIS A 207 6.46 3.21 1.11
C HIS A 207 7.25 2.61 -0.04
N LEU A 208 6.89 2.91 -1.29
CA LEU A 208 7.58 2.40 -2.48
C LEU A 208 8.66 3.39 -2.96
N ARG A 209 8.27 4.58 -3.44
CA ARG A 209 9.20 5.55 -4.04
C ARG A 209 10.15 6.17 -3.03
N ALA A 210 9.62 6.78 -1.96
CA ALA A 210 10.47 7.43 -0.97
C ALA A 210 11.23 6.40 -0.14
N GLY A 211 10.53 5.45 0.48
CA GLY A 211 11.09 4.42 1.36
C GLY A 211 12.17 3.55 0.70
N LYS A 212 11.82 2.82 -0.35
CA LYS A 212 12.71 1.81 -0.94
C LYS A 212 13.79 2.40 -1.87
N VAL A 213 13.57 3.60 -2.41
CA VAL A 213 14.46 4.21 -3.42
C VAL A 213 15.00 5.57 -2.97
N GLY A 214 14.13 6.54 -2.69
CA GLY A 214 14.54 7.93 -2.45
C GLY A 214 15.42 8.13 -1.21
N ILE A 215 15.02 7.56 -0.07
CA ILE A 215 15.77 7.62 1.18
C ILE A 215 17.16 6.98 1.04
N PRO A 216 17.31 5.70 0.63
CA PRO A 216 18.62 5.09 0.50
C PRO A 216 19.48 5.76 -0.60
N ALA A 217 18.87 6.26 -1.68
CA ALA A 217 19.59 7.02 -2.70
C ALA A 217 20.03 8.42 -2.25
N GLY A 218 19.55 8.89 -1.10
CA GLY A 218 19.90 10.20 -0.54
C GLY A 218 19.17 11.38 -1.17
N VAL A 219 18.00 11.16 -1.76
CA VAL A 219 17.20 12.25 -2.38
C VAL A 219 16.80 13.30 -1.34
N PHE A 220 16.52 12.86 -0.11
CA PHE A 220 16.05 13.70 0.99
C PHE A 220 17.16 14.01 2.02
N SER A 221 18.43 13.79 1.64
CA SER A 221 19.57 13.94 2.54
C SER A 221 20.79 14.52 1.80
N ASN A 222 21.93 14.63 2.50
CA ASN A 222 23.16 15.18 1.91
C ASN A 222 24.03 14.13 1.19
N GLY A 223 23.54 12.91 0.98
CA GLY A 223 24.27 11.85 0.30
C GLY A 223 23.60 10.47 0.42
N PRO A 224 24.07 9.48 -0.36
CA PRO A 224 23.52 8.13 -0.32
C PRO A 224 23.64 7.50 1.07
N MET A 225 22.63 6.72 1.44
CA MET A 225 22.47 6.03 2.73
C MET A 225 22.09 4.56 2.48
N PRO A 226 23.01 3.75 1.93
CA PRO A 226 22.72 2.36 1.54
C PRO A 226 22.20 1.49 2.69
N GLU A 227 22.59 1.79 3.93
CA GLU A 227 22.13 1.12 5.15
C GLU A 227 20.63 1.30 5.43
N LEU A 228 19.97 2.26 4.78
CA LEU A 228 18.54 2.50 4.88
C LEU A 228 17.72 1.76 3.81
N ALA A 229 18.37 1.00 2.94
CA ALA A 229 17.66 0.13 2.00
C ALA A 229 16.88 -0.95 2.76
N GLU A 230 15.76 -1.40 2.19
CA GLU A 230 14.98 -2.48 2.76
C GLU A 230 15.68 -3.83 2.57
N ALA A 231 15.64 -4.68 3.59
CA ALA A 231 16.31 -6.00 3.63
C ALA A 231 17.83 -5.99 3.33
N PRO A 232 18.63 -5.08 3.95
CA PRO A 232 20.04 -4.92 3.60
C PRO A 232 20.92 -6.08 4.11
N TYR A 233 20.43 -6.93 5.03
CA TYR A 233 21.21 -8.04 5.58
C TYR A 233 21.06 -9.33 4.76
N HIS A 234 19.89 -9.58 4.16
CA HIS A 234 19.71 -10.66 3.20
C HIS A 234 20.64 -10.50 1.99
N GLY A 235 20.83 -9.26 1.53
CA GLY A 235 21.84 -8.92 0.52
C GLY A 235 21.49 -9.31 -0.93
N GLU A 236 20.28 -9.78 -1.21
CA GLU A 236 19.80 -10.08 -2.59
C GLU A 236 18.27 -9.89 -2.77
N LEU A 237 17.56 -9.38 -1.74
CA LEU A 237 16.09 -9.41 -1.69
C LEU A 237 15.42 -8.07 -2.03
N SER A 238 16.10 -6.93 -1.83
CA SER A 238 15.49 -5.59 -1.93
C SER A 238 14.82 -5.31 -3.28
N ARG A 239 15.47 -5.69 -4.39
CA ARG A 239 14.90 -5.49 -5.73
C ARG A 239 13.63 -6.31 -5.94
N GLN A 240 13.61 -7.56 -5.47
CA GLN A 240 12.45 -8.43 -5.58
C GLN A 240 11.28 -7.91 -4.75
N LEU A 241 11.54 -7.37 -3.55
CA LEU A 241 10.52 -6.75 -2.72
C LEU A 241 9.94 -5.50 -3.38
N PHE A 242 10.80 -4.64 -3.95
CA PHE A 242 10.37 -3.47 -4.70
C PHE A 242 9.49 -3.84 -5.90
N LEU A 243 9.94 -4.80 -6.73
CA LEU A 243 9.19 -5.22 -7.92
C LEU A 243 7.84 -5.84 -7.54
N ALA A 244 7.79 -6.67 -6.51
CA ALA A 244 6.53 -7.27 -6.05
C ALA A 244 5.49 -6.21 -5.61
N GLY A 245 5.93 -5.12 -4.96
CA GLY A 245 5.05 -4.02 -4.60
C GLY A 245 4.63 -3.13 -5.78
N LEU A 246 5.57 -2.86 -6.71
CA LEU A 246 5.28 -2.09 -7.93
C LEU A 246 4.29 -2.84 -8.84
N ASP A 247 4.50 -4.14 -9.04
CA ASP A 247 3.63 -5.00 -9.84
C ASP A 247 2.22 -5.03 -9.26
N ALA A 248 2.06 -5.15 -7.93
CA ALA A 248 0.74 -5.16 -7.29
C ALA A 248 -0.05 -3.86 -7.53
N ILE A 249 0.62 -2.71 -7.55
CA ILE A 249 -0.01 -1.41 -7.84
C ILE A 249 -0.36 -1.30 -9.32
N SER A 250 0.56 -1.72 -10.20
CA SER A 250 0.34 -1.71 -11.65
C SER A 250 -0.82 -2.62 -12.05
N ASP A 251 -0.89 -3.83 -11.49
CA ASP A 251 -1.96 -4.78 -11.74
C ASP A 251 -3.31 -4.25 -11.21
N PHE A 252 -3.31 -3.63 -10.02
CA PHE A 252 -4.52 -3.01 -9.48
C PHE A 252 -5.04 -1.87 -10.38
N PHE A 253 -4.13 -1.07 -10.94
CA PHE A 253 -4.50 0.05 -11.79
C PHE A 253 -5.20 -0.41 -13.09
N SER A 254 -4.81 -1.57 -13.63
CA SER A 254 -5.16 -1.98 -15.01
C SER A 254 -5.93 -3.30 -15.14
N SER A 255 -6.19 -4.02 -14.04
CA SER A 255 -6.97 -5.28 -14.05
C SER A 255 -8.48 -4.99 -14.15
N ASP A 256 -9.07 -5.24 -15.31
CA ASP A 256 -10.45 -4.84 -15.61
C ASP A 256 -11.53 -5.63 -14.85
N PRO A 257 -12.61 -4.96 -14.38
CA PRO A 257 -12.84 -3.50 -14.40
C PRO A 257 -11.89 -2.74 -13.45
N SER A 258 -11.26 -1.70 -13.98
CA SER A 258 -10.04 -1.08 -13.43
C SER A 258 -10.11 0.45 -13.31
N LEU A 259 -9.16 1.06 -12.59
CA LEU A 259 -8.96 2.51 -12.60
C LEU A 259 -8.65 3.02 -14.02
N ALA A 260 -7.83 2.28 -14.77
CA ALA A 260 -7.53 2.58 -16.17
C ALA A 260 -8.81 2.65 -17.02
N SER A 261 -9.68 1.64 -16.92
CA SER A 261 -10.97 1.61 -17.64
C SER A 261 -11.93 2.71 -17.19
N TYR A 262 -11.86 3.13 -15.92
CA TYR A 262 -12.64 4.26 -15.42
C TYR A 262 -12.15 5.58 -16.03
N LEU A 263 -10.84 5.81 -16.08
CA LEU A 263 -10.25 6.98 -16.73
C LEU A 263 -10.56 7.02 -18.24
N ASP A 264 -10.55 5.86 -18.91
CA ASP A 264 -10.90 5.73 -20.32
C ASP A 264 -12.38 6.03 -20.56
N ALA A 265 -13.26 5.55 -19.69
CA ALA A 265 -14.70 5.86 -19.75
C ALA A 265 -14.96 7.37 -19.60
N LEU A 266 -14.13 8.08 -18.84
CA LEU A 266 -14.14 9.54 -18.71
C LEU A 266 -13.44 10.26 -19.87
N SER A 267 -12.78 9.54 -20.78
CA SER A 267 -12.02 10.08 -21.92
C SER A 267 -11.00 11.14 -21.50
N VAL A 268 -10.30 10.89 -20.40
CA VAL A 268 -9.33 11.84 -19.84
C VAL A 268 -8.02 11.74 -20.61
N GLU A 269 -7.62 12.84 -21.23
CA GLU A 269 -6.36 12.93 -21.97
C GLU A 269 -5.35 13.89 -21.31
N ARG A 270 -4.07 13.59 -21.49
CA ARG A 270 -2.93 14.47 -21.21
C ARG A 270 -1.92 14.37 -22.35
N GLU A 271 -1.46 15.52 -22.84
CA GLU A 271 -0.49 15.59 -23.95
C GLU A 271 -0.92 14.80 -25.21
N GLY A 272 -2.24 14.69 -25.45
CA GLY A 272 -2.79 14.00 -26.62
C GLY A 272 -2.80 12.46 -26.52
N GLN A 273 -2.67 11.91 -25.31
CA GLN A 273 -2.82 10.49 -25.01
C GLN A 273 -3.79 10.29 -23.84
N LEU A 274 -4.45 9.13 -23.78
CA LEU A 274 -5.25 8.74 -22.63
C LEU A 274 -4.37 8.74 -21.37
N LEU A 275 -4.89 9.29 -20.27
CA LEU A 275 -4.17 9.37 -19.01
C LEU A 275 -3.82 7.98 -18.47
N SER A 276 -4.72 7.01 -18.60
CA SER A 276 -4.51 5.59 -18.30
C SER A 276 -3.22 5.05 -18.95
N ALA A 277 -3.10 5.20 -20.27
CA ALA A 277 -1.96 4.74 -21.04
C ALA A 277 -0.64 5.42 -20.63
N ARG A 278 -0.69 6.69 -20.21
CA ARG A 278 0.50 7.38 -19.69
C ARG A 278 0.93 6.84 -18.32
N ILE A 279 -0.02 6.55 -17.44
CA ILE A 279 0.24 5.98 -16.11
C ILE A 279 0.83 4.57 -16.26
N ASP A 280 0.24 3.72 -17.12
CA ASP A 280 0.76 2.38 -17.43
C ASP A 280 2.20 2.43 -17.97
N ALA A 281 2.46 3.35 -18.90
CA ALA A 281 3.82 3.56 -19.41
C ALA A 281 4.80 4.02 -18.32
N GLY A 282 4.31 4.79 -17.34
CA GLY A 282 5.06 5.19 -16.16
C GLY A 282 5.46 4.00 -15.28
N PHE A 283 4.52 3.10 -14.98
CA PHE A 283 4.82 1.86 -14.25
C PHE A 283 5.83 0.99 -15.00
N ALA A 284 5.62 0.76 -16.31
CA ALA A 284 6.54 -0.03 -17.13
C ALA A 284 7.95 0.58 -17.20
N THR A 285 8.06 1.91 -17.23
CA THR A 285 9.35 2.61 -17.20
C THR A 285 10.08 2.39 -15.87
N ALA A 286 9.37 2.52 -14.75
CA ALA A 286 9.94 2.27 -13.42
C ALA A 286 10.35 0.81 -13.23
N GLN A 287 9.54 -0.14 -13.69
CA GLN A 287 9.84 -1.57 -13.65
C GLN A 287 11.11 -1.89 -14.44
N ALA A 288 11.20 -1.45 -15.70
CA ALA A 288 12.38 -1.68 -16.53
C ALA A 288 13.66 -1.03 -15.94
N ALA A 289 13.53 0.14 -15.31
CA ALA A 289 14.64 0.77 -14.61
C ALA A 289 15.10 -0.08 -13.42
N ALA A 290 14.16 -0.59 -12.60
CA ALA A 290 14.46 -1.42 -11.44
C ALA A 290 15.06 -2.79 -11.80
N GLU A 291 14.56 -3.45 -12.85
CA GLU A 291 15.09 -4.74 -13.34
C GLU A 291 16.56 -4.66 -13.76
N GLY A 292 17.01 -3.47 -14.20
CA GLY A 292 18.41 -3.20 -14.57
C GLY A 292 19.36 -2.97 -13.39
N LEU A 293 18.86 -2.89 -12.16
CA LEU A 293 19.65 -2.64 -10.96
C LEU A 293 20.19 -3.93 -10.34
N ASP A 294 21.13 -3.79 -9.40
CA ASP A 294 21.55 -4.89 -8.52
C ASP A 294 20.37 -5.47 -7.74
N GLN A 295 20.47 -6.75 -7.37
CA GLN A 295 19.47 -7.43 -6.54
C GLN A 295 19.37 -6.80 -5.15
N ASP A 296 20.50 -6.30 -4.65
CA ASP A 296 20.60 -5.55 -3.39
C ASP A 296 20.68 -4.05 -3.66
N PHE A 297 19.67 -3.32 -3.18
CA PHE A 297 19.63 -1.88 -3.33
C PHE A 297 20.70 -1.16 -2.50
N ALA A 298 21.17 -1.71 -1.38
CA ALA A 298 22.30 -1.15 -0.63
C ALA A 298 23.59 -1.23 -1.45
N ILE A 299 23.83 -2.35 -2.15
CA ILE A 299 24.96 -2.52 -3.07
C ILE A 299 24.79 -1.59 -4.28
N GLN A 300 23.60 -1.52 -4.87
CA GLN A 300 23.30 -0.63 -6.00
C GLN A 300 23.60 0.83 -5.67
N VAL A 301 23.12 1.33 -4.53
CA VAL A 301 23.37 2.69 -4.06
C VAL A 301 24.88 2.93 -3.89
N SER A 302 25.59 1.99 -3.27
CA SER A 302 27.03 2.11 -3.01
C SER A 302 27.86 2.14 -4.30
N ASN A 303 27.49 1.32 -5.30
CA ASN A 303 28.27 1.14 -6.52
C ASN A 303 27.87 2.09 -7.65
N ASN A 304 26.58 2.39 -7.80
CA ASN A 304 26.04 3.22 -8.87
C ASN A 304 24.71 3.89 -8.45
N ASN A 305 24.80 4.83 -7.50
CA ASN A 305 23.64 5.60 -7.03
C ASN A 305 22.92 6.37 -8.15
N THR A 306 23.61 6.74 -9.23
CA THR A 306 22.97 7.45 -10.35
C THR A 306 21.80 6.67 -10.94
N ALA A 307 21.90 5.34 -11.02
CA ALA A 307 20.79 4.52 -11.52
C ALA A 307 19.60 4.45 -10.53
N MET A 308 19.86 4.54 -9.22
CA MET A 308 18.79 4.64 -8.21
C MET A 308 18.05 5.98 -8.31
N LEU A 309 18.79 7.07 -8.52
CA LEU A 309 18.18 8.40 -8.73
C LEU A 309 17.34 8.42 -10.03
N GLN A 310 17.78 7.74 -11.08
CA GLN A 310 17.00 7.59 -12.31
C GLN A 310 15.71 6.78 -12.09
N LEU A 311 15.76 5.71 -11.28
CA LEU A 311 14.55 4.99 -10.87
C LEU A 311 13.61 5.90 -10.08
N TYR A 312 14.14 6.68 -9.14
CA TYR A 312 13.35 7.65 -8.38
C TYR A 312 12.65 8.67 -9.29
N ASP A 313 13.37 9.24 -10.27
CA ASP A 313 12.81 10.20 -11.23
C ASP A 313 11.68 9.57 -12.06
N ALA A 314 11.84 8.31 -12.49
CA ALA A 314 10.79 7.58 -13.20
C ALA A 314 9.54 7.38 -12.33
N LEU A 315 9.72 6.99 -11.06
CA LEU A 315 8.63 6.86 -10.10
C LEU A 315 7.94 8.22 -9.85
N GLN A 316 8.72 9.28 -9.66
CA GLN A 316 8.23 10.64 -9.41
C GLN A 316 7.41 11.20 -10.57
N ALA A 317 7.83 10.93 -11.82
CA ALA A 317 7.05 11.31 -13.00
C ALA A 317 5.64 10.69 -12.95
N ASN A 318 5.53 9.43 -12.51
CA ASN A 318 4.24 8.77 -12.38
C ASN A 318 3.42 9.29 -11.18
N VAL A 319 4.06 9.69 -10.07
CA VAL A 319 3.37 10.35 -8.93
C VAL A 319 2.58 11.56 -9.41
N ILE A 320 3.15 12.38 -10.30
CA ILE A 320 2.46 13.56 -10.83
C ILE A 320 1.16 13.15 -11.56
N LEU A 321 1.21 12.10 -12.38
CA LEU A 321 0.04 11.61 -13.10
C LEU A 321 -1.02 11.02 -12.15
N LEU A 322 -0.60 10.24 -11.16
CA LEU A 322 -1.48 9.60 -10.18
C LEU A 322 -2.13 10.62 -9.25
N LYS A 323 -1.36 11.54 -8.68
CA LYS A 323 -1.81 12.46 -7.64
C LYS A 323 -2.49 13.71 -8.20
N VAL A 324 -2.00 14.25 -9.31
CA VAL A 324 -2.56 15.51 -9.85
C VAL A 324 -3.63 15.18 -10.88
N ASP A 325 -3.25 14.49 -11.94
CA ASP A 325 -4.13 14.32 -13.09
C ASP A 325 -5.26 13.32 -12.83
N MET A 326 -4.96 12.17 -12.22
CA MET A 326 -5.96 11.15 -11.95
C MET A 326 -6.93 11.58 -10.84
N LEU A 327 -6.46 12.13 -9.71
CA LEU A 327 -7.38 12.63 -8.68
C LEU A 327 -8.31 13.73 -9.22
N GLN A 328 -7.78 14.68 -10.00
CA GLN A 328 -8.60 15.70 -10.65
C GLN A 328 -9.64 15.08 -11.59
N ALA A 329 -9.24 14.09 -12.40
CA ALA A 329 -10.12 13.42 -13.34
C ALA A 329 -11.27 12.65 -12.65
N LEU A 330 -10.96 12.00 -11.53
CA LEU A 330 -11.92 11.22 -10.76
C LEU A 330 -12.78 12.09 -9.81
N GLY A 331 -12.44 13.37 -9.65
CA GLY A 331 -13.10 14.27 -8.71
C GLY A 331 -12.82 13.93 -7.25
N ILE A 332 -11.66 13.32 -6.97
CA ILE A 332 -11.21 12.90 -5.64
C ILE A 332 -10.31 13.98 -5.06
N ASN A 333 -10.48 14.31 -3.78
CA ASN A 333 -9.57 15.20 -3.06
C ASN A 333 -8.46 14.40 -2.39
N VAL A 334 -7.25 14.97 -2.36
CA VAL A 334 -6.14 14.45 -1.55
C VAL A 334 -6.52 14.52 -0.07
N ASP A 335 -6.32 13.43 0.68
CA ASP A 335 -6.59 13.38 2.13
C ASP A 335 -5.36 13.05 3.00
N PHE A 336 -4.20 12.89 2.38
CA PHE A 336 -2.91 12.70 3.05
C PHE A 336 -1.98 13.90 2.83
N VAL A 337 -0.98 14.04 3.71
CA VAL A 337 0.10 15.03 3.56
C VAL A 337 1.22 14.40 2.76
N ASP A 338 1.93 15.21 1.96
CA ASP A 338 3.04 14.77 1.13
C ASP A 338 4.06 13.98 1.97
N ALA A 339 4.55 12.88 1.38
CA ALA A 339 5.42 11.93 2.07
C ALA A 339 6.91 12.20 1.80
N ASP A 340 7.26 13.34 1.21
CA ASP A 340 8.62 13.77 0.91
C ASP A 340 9.36 14.39 2.11
N GLY A 341 8.69 14.46 3.26
CA GLY A 341 9.30 14.82 4.54
C GLY A 341 9.21 16.30 4.88
N ASP A 342 8.14 16.99 4.44
CA ASP A 342 7.81 18.36 4.86
C ASP A 342 6.99 18.45 6.17
#